data_AF-A0A316M5Q3-F1
#
_entry.id   AF-A0A316M5Q3-F1
#
_cell.length_a   1.000
_cell.length_b   1.000
_cell.length_c   1.000
_cell.angle_alpha   90.00
_cell.angle_beta   90.00
_cell.angle_gamma   90.00
#
_symmetry.space_group_name_H-M   'P 1'
#
loop_
_entity.id
_entity.type
_entity.pdbx_description
1 polymer ?
#
loop_
_entity_poly.entity_id
_entity_poly.type
_entity_poly.pdbx_seq_one_letter_code
_entity_poly.pdbx_strand_id
1 'polypeptide(L)'
;MKTELEYYEILPKLLPADKESTVTIYPRGRQAEFERGQKYVITVRPLTECDDRNRDRIKDYIVAETEPDERGGFTFSHVFGGEQEHYVRVYKAPIVDGGRNDKLVQLSVYSLKPDLYGLKPLRGDLHVHTFRSDGREAPEIVCANYRKAGFDFMTITDHRRFFPSLEAIDAYREIPTALKIFKGEEVHAPDNHVHIINFAGDISVNECFQADEETYYQEVRQIEAALPDLGEGVDRFVYASCKWCYDKIRSGGGLAIYAHPHWRNDVYNVSDAMSRAQFQNRLFDCFELLNGMEARSNNLQTAFYQQMRAEGCAVPVVGSSDSHGTVNRDNFQWLETVVFAPSDSREDIIESIKAGRSTALEQYPQEYQRAFGDYRYVMYTLFLLEDYFPRHDELCYEEGRLMKEALLGDKEAVRLLAEIKDRAAAYLDRCYRG
;
A
#
# COMPACT_ATOMS: atom_id res chain seq x y z
N MET A 1 -8.24 5.00 14.77
CA MET A 1 -9.09 5.99 14.07
C MET A 1 -9.14 7.28 14.89
N LYS A 2 -9.14 8.46 14.26
CA LYS A 2 -9.35 9.75 14.95
C LYS A 2 -10.81 9.93 15.38
N THR A 3 -11.06 10.62 16.48
CA THR A 3 -12.40 10.82 17.07
C THR A 3 -13.41 11.36 16.05
N GLU A 4 -12.97 12.25 15.16
CA GLU A 4 -13.84 12.88 14.18
C GLU A 4 -14.47 11.87 13.21
N LEU A 5 -13.77 10.80 12.83
CA LEU A 5 -14.30 9.77 11.91
C LEU A 5 -15.25 8.78 12.60
N GLU A 6 -15.13 8.64 13.92
CA GLU A 6 -16.11 7.91 14.73
C GLU A 6 -17.40 8.72 14.88
N TYR A 7 -17.28 10.04 14.99
CA TYR A 7 -18.39 10.92 15.32
C TYR A 7 -19.12 11.44 14.09
N TYR A 8 -18.42 11.59 12.97
CA TYR A 8 -18.95 12.18 11.75
C TYR A 8 -18.56 11.37 10.52
N GLU A 9 -19.43 11.36 9.51
CA GLU A 9 -19.12 10.89 8.17
C GLU A 9 -19.12 12.09 7.22
N ILE A 10 -18.13 12.15 6.33
CA ILE A 10 -18.04 13.11 5.23
C ILE A 10 -17.96 12.32 3.92
N LEU A 11 -18.85 12.61 2.96
CA LEU A 11 -18.89 11.94 1.66
C LEU A 11 -19.34 12.90 0.54
N PRO A 12 -18.84 12.74 -0.69
CA PRO A 12 -17.68 11.92 -1.04
C PRO A 12 -16.39 12.46 -0.42
N LYS A 13 -15.42 11.57 -0.18
CA LYS A 13 -14.07 11.90 0.34
C LYS A 13 -13.07 12.19 -0.77
N LEU A 14 -13.30 11.59 -1.94
CA LEU A 14 -12.42 11.64 -3.10
C LEU A 14 -13.15 12.38 -4.21
N LEU A 15 -12.62 13.54 -4.58
CA LEU A 15 -13.30 14.52 -5.43
C LEU A 15 -12.50 14.75 -6.71
N PRO A 16 -13.13 15.05 -7.85
CA PRO A 16 -12.41 15.51 -9.02
C PRO A 16 -11.85 16.93 -8.78
N ALA A 17 -10.55 17.11 -9.02
CA ALA A 17 -9.88 18.40 -8.94
C ALA A 17 -10.49 19.42 -9.91
N ASP A 18 -10.54 20.69 -9.47
CA ASP A 18 -10.93 21.86 -10.28
C ASP A 18 -12.36 21.79 -10.85
N LYS A 19 -13.22 20.94 -10.26
CA LYS A 19 -14.64 20.82 -10.59
C LYS A 19 -15.48 21.05 -9.34
N GLU A 20 -16.67 21.59 -9.53
CA GLU A 20 -17.64 21.70 -8.45
C GLU A 20 -18.04 20.30 -7.98
N SER A 21 -17.96 20.08 -6.67
CA SER A 21 -18.39 18.85 -6.01
C SER A 21 -19.29 19.18 -4.83
N THR A 22 -20.33 18.37 -4.62
CA THR A 22 -21.22 18.47 -3.47
C THR A 22 -20.80 17.47 -2.41
N VAL A 23 -20.56 17.96 -1.19
CA VAL A 23 -20.11 17.17 -0.04
C VAL A 23 -21.14 17.25 1.07
N THR A 24 -21.38 16.11 1.71
CA THR A 24 -22.30 15.97 2.85
C THR A 24 -21.52 15.56 4.10
N ILE A 25 -21.82 16.21 5.23
CA ILE A 25 -21.33 15.83 6.56
C ILE A 25 -22.54 15.44 7.41
N TYR A 26 -22.47 14.31 8.13
CA TYR A 26 -23.52 13.95 9.09
C TYR A 26 -22.96 13.27 10.34
N PRO A 27 -23.62 13.47 11.50
CA PRO A 27 -23.24 12.80 12.72
C PRO A 27 -23.55 11.29 12.66
N ARG A 28 -22.69 10.48 13.27
CA ARG A 28 -22.84 9.02 13.36
C ARG A 28 -23.46 8.57 14.70
N GLY A 29 -23.73 9.50 15.60
CA GLY A 29 -24.36 9.23 16.89
C GLY A 29 -24.82 10.49 17.59
N ARG A 30 -25.69 10.34 18.59
CA ARG A 30 -26.35 11.45 19.30
C ARG A 30 -25.35 12.42 19.95
N GLN A 31 -24.20 11.92 20.39
CA GLN A 31 -23.14 12.74 20.99
C GLN A 31 -22.48 13.72 20.01
N ALA A 32 -22.66 13.50 18.71
CA ALA A 32 -22.10 14.31 17.63
C ALA A 32 -23.17 15.18 16.93
N GLU A 33 -24.43 15.16 17.39
CA GLU A 33 -25.51 15.92 16.76
C GLU A 33 -25.24 17.43 16.79
N PHE A 34 -25.50 18.08 15.66
CA PHE A 34 -25.54 19.53 15.57
C PHE A 34 -26.89 20.06 16.12
N GLU A 35 -26.86 21.20 16.82
CA GLU A 35 -28.02 21.79 17.46
C GLU A 35 -29.01 22.34 16.41
N ARG A 36 -30.28 21.94 16.48
CA ARG A 36 -31.33 22.49 15.60
C ARG A 36 -31.61 23.95 15.93
N GLY A 37 -31.80 24.78 14.92
CA GLY A 37 -31.99 26.23 15.07
C GLY A 37 -30.69 27.01 15.35
N GLN A 38 -29.55 26.33 15.52
CA GLN A 38 -28.23 26.94 15.55
C GLN A 38 -27.66 26.99 14.13
N LYS A 39 -27.22 28.18 13.69
CA LYS A 39 -26.49 28.32 12.44
C LYS A 39 -25.03 27.90 12.60
N TYR A 40 -24.47 27.34 11.54
CA TYR A 40 -23.08 26.91 11.47
C TYR A 40 -22.42 27.49 10.24
N VAL A 41 -21.14 27.84 10.36
CA VAL A 41 -20.29 28.25 9.25
C VAL A 41 -19.42 27.07 8.85
N ILE A 42 -19.42 26.74 7.56
CA ILE A 42 -18.59 25.69 6.98
C ILE A 42 -17.48 26.36 6.19
N THR A 43 -16.24 25.92 6.43
CA THR A 43 -15.09 26.40 5.67
C THR A 43 -14.28 25.29 5.03
N VAL A 44 -13.65 25.61 3.90
CA VAL A 44 -12.73 24.73 3.17
C VAL A 44 -11.36 25.37 3.14
N ARG A 45 -10.32 24.61 3.49
CA ARG A 45 -8.91 25.03 3.49
C ARG A 45 -8.05 24.09 2.66
N PRO A 46 -7.54 24.51 1.49
CA PRO A 46 -6.51 23.77 0.76
C PRO A 46 -5.21 23.72 1.57
N LEU A 47 -4.57 22.55 1.67
CA LEU A 47 -3.35 22.38 2.49
C LEU A 47 -2.07 22.84 1.78
N THR A 48 -2.08 22.95 0.45
CA THR A 48 -0.89 23.31 -0.35
C THR A 48 -0.92 24.73 -0.90
N GLU A 49 -1.90 25.53 -0.50
CA GLU A 49 -2.05 26.90 -0.94
C GLU A 49 -1.96 27.89 0.24
N CYS A 50 -1.39 29.06 -0.04
CA CYS A 50 -1.27 30.15 0.92
C CYS A 50 -2.01 31.40 0.42
N ASP A 51 -2.50 32.22 1.34
CA ASP A 51 -2.94 33.59 1.04
C ASP A 51 -1.91 34.59 1.58
N ASP A 52 -1.02 35.08 0.71
CA ASP A 52 0.06 36.00 1.08
C ASP A 52 -0.43 37.35 1.63
N ARG A 53 -1.73 37.66 1.51
CA ARG A 53 -2.35 38.87 2.06
C ARG A 53 -2.82 38.68 3.51
N ASN A 54 -2.92 37.43 3.98
CA ASN A 54 -3.29 37.09 5.34
C ASN A 54 -2.03 36.94 6.21
N ARG A 55 -2.04 37.49 7.43
CA ARG A 55 -0.92 37.38 8.39
C ARG A 55 -0.57 35.92 8.71
N ASP A 56 -1.57 35.06 8.83
CA ASP A 56 -1.38 33.64 9.12
C ASP A 56 -1.08 32.83 7.85
N ARG A 57 -1.14 33.48 6.67
CA ARG A 57 -0.99 32.88 5.33
C ARG A 57 -1.97 31.75 5.01
N ILE A 58 -2.99 31.54 5.85
CA ILE A 58 -4.01 30.51 5.65
C ILE A 58 -5.03 30.99 4.63
N LYS A 59 -5.21 30.20 3.57
CA LYS A 59 -6.33 30.32 2.63
C LYS A 59 -7.54 29.58 3.21
N ASP A 60 -8.66 30.28 3.36
CA ASP A 60 -9.86 29.76 4.02
C ASP A 60 -11.11 30.30 3.34
N TYR A 61 -11.93 29.39 2.82
CA TYR A 61 -13.15 29.73 2.09
C TYR A 61 -14.36 29.46 2.95
N ILE A 62 -15.17 30.47 3.23
CA ILE A 62 -16.52 30.24 3.77
C ILE A 62 -17.38 29.72 2.61
N VAL A 63 -17.82 28.47 2.70
CA VAL A 63 -18.58 27.81 1.64
C VAL A 63 -20.07 27.73 1.95
N ALA A 64 -20.45 27.81 3.23
CA ALA A 64 -21.84 27.90 3.64
C ALA A 64 -21.97 28.54 5.04
N GLU A 65 -23.10 29.20 5.27
CA GLU A 65 -23.61 29.52 6.60
C GLU A 65 -25.07 29.01 6.67
N THR A 66 -25.28 27.90 7.39
CA THR A 66 -26.54 27.14 7.33
C THR A 66 -26.88 26.48 8.66
N GLU A 67 -28.13 26.09 8.85
CA GLU A 67 -28.57 25.20 9.93
C GLU A 67 -28.45 23.73 9.50
N PRO A 68 -28.43 22.78 10.45
CA PRO A 68 -28.44 21.36 10.14
C PRO A 68 -29.70 20.96 9.35
N ASP A 69 -29.53 20.08 8.37
CA ASP A 69 -30.63 19.55 7.55
C ASP A 69 -31.52 18.53 8.31
N GLU A 70 -32.48 17.92 7.63
CA GLU A 70 -33.38 16.93 8.23
C GLU A 70 -32.65 15.69 8.79
N ARG A 71 -31.47 15.37 8.24
CA ARG A 71 -30.59 14.29 8.72
C ARG A 71 -29.66 14.75 9.84
N GLY A 72 -29.77 16.01 10.25
CA GLY A 72 -28.95 16.61 11.30
C GLY A 72 -27.52 16.88 10.85
N GLY A 73 -27.28 17.01 9.54
CA GLY A 73 -25.98 17.24 8.92
C GLY A 73 -25.93 18.50 8.06
N PHE A 74 -24.95 18.57 7.16
CA PHE A 74 -24.79 19.67 6.22
C PHE A 74 -24.50 19.15 4.81
N THR A 75 -25.03 19.82 3.80
CA THR A 75 -24.68 19.62 2.39
C THR A 75 -24.23 20.95 1.80
N PHE A 76 -23.08 20.98 1.14
CA PHE A 76 -22.55 22.18 0.49
C PHE A 76 -21.80 21.84 -0.81
N SER A 77 -21.71 22.80 -1.73
CA SER A 77 -20.96 22.67 -2.97
C SER A 77 -19.76 23.60 -2.97
N HIS A 78 -18.63 23.13 -3.51
CA HIS A 78 -17.43 23.93 -3.67
C HIS A 78 -16.57 23.40 -4.84
N VAL A 79 -15.76 24.28 -5.43
CA VAL A 79 -14.73 23.88 -6.40
C VAL A 79 -13.43 23.63 -5.64
N PHE A 80 -13.10 22.36 -5.44
CA PHE A 80 -11.88 21.95 -4.74
C PHE A 80 -10.69 22.04 -5.69
N GLY A 81 -9.94 23.14 -5.58
CA GLY A 81 -8.85 23.47 -6.50
C GLY A 81 -7.61 22.59 -6.33
N GLY A 82 -6.94 22.29 -7.44
CA GLY A 82 -5.69 21.53 -7.46
C GLY A 82 -5.85 20.06 -7.07
N GLU A 83 -4.71 19.36 -6.97
CA GLU A 83 -4.66 17.98 -6.45
C GLU A 83 -4.02 18.00 -5.07
N GLN A 84 -4.87 17.95 -4.03
CA GLN A 84 -4.46 18.11 -2.64
C GLN A 84 -5.58 17.67 -1.69
N GLU A 85 -5.19 17.52 -0.42
CA GLU A 85 -6.12 17.47 0.70
C GLU A 85 -6.69 18.86 1.00
N HIS A 86 -7.97 18.88 1.39
CA HIS A 86 -8.68 20.05 1.87
C HIS A 86 -9.31 19.76 3.24
N TYR A 87 -8.98 20.58 4.23
CA TYR A 87 -9.71 20.55 5.50
C TYR A 87 -11.09 21.15 5.31
N VAL A 88 -12.11 20.42 5.76
CA VAL A 88 -13.49 20.89 5.89
C VAL A 88 -13.77 21.10 7.38
N ARG A 89 -14.05 22.35 7.76
CA ARG A 89 -14.25 22.74 9.16
C ARG A 89 -15.64 23.28 9.39
N VAL A 90 -16.19 22.96 10.56
CA VAL A 90 -17.51 23.43 11.00
C VAL A 90 -17.35 24.27 12.26
N TYR A 91 -18.01 25.43 12.29
CA TYR A 91 -18.01 26.41 13.38
C TYR A 91 -19.44 26.78 13.76
N LYS A 92 -19.71 27.08 15.04
CA LYS A 92 -20.98 27.75 15.40
C LYS A 92 -20.99 29.20 14.90
N ALA A 93 -22.11 29.66 14.37
CA ALA A 93 -22.32 31.04 13.97
C ALA A 93 -22.92 31.88 15.12
N PRO A 94 -22.62 33.20 15.20
CA PRO A 94 -21.63 33.90 14.38
C PRO A 94 -20.20 33.53 14.80
N ILE A 95 -19.23 33.57 13.88
CA ILE A 95 -17.82 33.46 14.24
C ILE A 95 -17.41 34.77 14.92
N VAL A 96 -17.22 34.75 16.24
CA VAL A 96 -16.86 35.94 17.05
C VAL A 96 -15.34 36.00 17.27
N ASP A 97 -14.76 37.21 17.37
CA ASP A 97 -13.37 37.48 17.77
C ASP A 97 -12.27 36.66 17.06
N GLY A 98 -12.42 36.43 15.75
CA GLY A 98 -11.45 35.60 15.01
C GLY A 98 -11.44 34.13 15.45
N GLY A 99 -12.50 33.67 16.13
CA GLY A 99 -12.78 32.34 16.72
C GLY A 99 -12.75 31.14 15.77
N ARG A 100 -11.98 31.23 14.68
CA ARG A 100 -11.57 30.11 13.82
C ARG A 100 -10.78 29.03 14.57
N ASN A 101 -10.37 29.30 15.81
CA ASN A 101 -9.74 28.33 16.71
C ASN A 101 -10.75 27.43 17.45
N ASP A 102 -12.00 27.88 17.65
CA ASP A 102 -13.07 27.09 18.27
C ASP A 102 -13.80 26.23 17.22
N LYS A 103 -13.02 25.54 16.39
CA LYS A 103 -13.58 24.61 15.40
C LYS A 103 -14.29 23.48 16.13
N LEU A 104 -15.54 23.20 15.74
CA LEU A 104 -16.31 22.10 16.31
C LEU A 104 -15.89 20.77 15.69
N VAL A 105 -15.65 20.78 14.38
CA VAL A 105 -15.30 19.59 13.59
C VAL A 105 -14.21 19.96 12.59
N GLN A 106 -13.25 19.06 12.39
CA GLN A 106 -12.35 19.07 11.24
C GLN A 106 -12.35 17.70 10.58
N LEU A 107 -12.79 17.66 9.34
CA LEU A 107 -12.73 16.49 8.47
C LEU A 107 -11.88 16.83 7.25
N SER A 108 -11.54 15.83 6.45
CA SER A 108 -10.76 16.02 5.24
C SER A 108 -11.43 15.39 4.03
N VAL A 109 -11.26 16.03 2.88
CA VAL A 109 -11.51 15.46 1.54
C VAL A 109 -10.26 15.65 0.69
N TYR A 110 -10.08 14.83 -0.34
CA TYR A 110 -8.96 14.92 -1.26
C TYR A 110 -9.45 15.12 -2.69
N SER A 111 -8.86 16.07 -3.39
CA SER A 111 -9.14 16.38 -4.79
C SER A 111 -8.08 15.74 -5.69
N LEU A 112 -8.50 15.05 -6.74
CA LEU A 112 -7.63 14.22 -7.60
C LEU A 112 -7.70 14.67 -9.06
N LYS A 113 -6.54 14.70 -9.73
CA LYS A 113 -6.50 14.93 -11.19
C LYS A 113 -7.09 13.75 -11.96
N PRO A 114 -7.51 13.95 -13.22
CA PRO A 114 -8.23 12.93 -14.00
C PRO A 114 -7.52 11.58 -14.16
N ASP A 115 -6.19 11.55 -14.11
CA ASP A 115 -5.40 10.31 -14.26
C ASP A 115 -5.32 9.47 -12.98
N LEU A 116 -5.60 10.07 -11.82
CA LEU A 116 -5.61 9.40 -10.50
C LEU A 116 -7.04 9.22 -9.96
N TYR A 117 -7.97 10.10 -10.34
CA TYR A 117 -9.38 10.02 -9.94
C TYR A 117 -10.03 8.74 -10.50
N GLY A 118 -10.54 7.90 -9.61
CA GLY A 118 -11.16 6.61 -9.95
C GLY A 118 -10.20 5.41 -9.86
N LEU A 119 -8.90 5.63 -9.61
CA LEU A 119 -8.01 4.53 -9.24
C LEU A 119 -8.32 4.05 -7.81
N LYS A 120 -8.16 2.76 -7.58
CA LYS A 120 -8.34 2.13 -6.28
C LYS A 120 -7.03 2.20 -5.50
N PRO A 121 -7.02 2.79 -4.29
CA PRO A 121 -5.91 2.59 -3.36
C PRO A 121 -6.03 1.18 -2.75
N LEU A 122 -5.08 0.32 -3.05
CA LEU A 122 -5.02 -1.08 -2.59
C LEU A 122 -3.81 -1.26 -1.66
N ARG A 123 -4.06 -1.76 -0.45
CA ARG A 123 -2.99 -2.14 0.49
C ARG A 123 -2.52 -3.57 0.22
N GLY A 124 -1.21 -3.78 0.16
CA GLY A 124 -0.66 -5.10 -0.10
C GLY A 124 0.70 -5.37 0.53
N ASP A 125 0.99 -6.66 0.68
CA ASP A 125 2.30 -7.16 1.08
C ASP A 125 2.84 -8.12 0.02
N LEU A 126 4.08 -7.86 -0.43
CA LEU A 126 4.70 -8.59 -1.52
C LEU A 126 5.75 -9.59 -1.06
N HIS A 127 6.06 -9.65 0.24
CA HIS A 127 7.11 -10.52 0.80
C HIS A 127 6.69 -11.06 2.18
N VAL A 128 6.25 -12.32 2.23
CA VAL A 128 5.64 -12.94 3.42
C VAL A 128 6.00 -14.43 3.52
N HIS A 129 6.36 -14.89 4.72
CA HIS A 129 6.83 -16.25 4.99
C HIS A 129 5.85 -17.02 5.88
N THR A 130 5.86 -18.34 5.73
CA THR A 130 4.99 -19.27 6.47
C THR A 130 5.83 -20.40 7.07
N PHE A 131 5.19 -21.29 7.83
CA PHE A 131 5.85 -22.52 8.32
C PHE A 131 6.33 -23.46 7.20
N ARG A 132 5.96 -23.18 5.93
CA ARG A 132 6.50 -23.88 4.78
C ARG A 132 7.93 -23.49 4.48
N SER A 133 8.51 -22.45 5.07
CA SER A 133 9.95 -22.24 5.13
C SER A 133 10.41 -22.05 6.58
N ASP A 134 10.50 -20.83 7.05
CA ASP A 134 10.99 -20.45 8.39
C ASP A 134 10.06 -19.47 9.14
N GLY A 135 8.88 -19.21 8.58
CA GLY A 135 7.76 -18.57 9.28
C GLY A 135 7.07 -19.49 10.29
N ARG A 136 6.00 -18.98 10.93
CA ARG A 136 5.32 -19.68 12.03
C ARG A 136 3.96 -20.26 11.70
N GLU A 137 3.10 -19.50 11.04
CA GLU A 137 1.72 -19.90 10.76
C GLU A 137 1.57 -20.56 9.38
N ALA A 138 0.46 -21.26 9.19
CA ALA A 138 0.10 -21.87 7.92
C ALA A 138 -0.27 -20.83 6.84
N PRO A 139 0.02 -21.08 5.54
CA PRO A 139 -0.28 -20.17 4.44
C PRO A 139 -1.66 -19.53 4.52
N GLU A 140 -2.70 -20.35 4.68
CA GLU A 140 -4.08 -19.93 4.75
C GLU A 140 -4.39 -19.10 6.02
N ILE A 141 -3.76 -19.42 7.14
CA ILE A 141 -3.91 -18.66 8.40
C ILE A 141 -3.25 -17.29 8.28
N VAL A 142 -2.09 -17.22 7.61
CA VAL A 142 -1.42 -15.94 7.31
C VAL A 142 -2.36 -15.07 6.47
N CYS A 143 -2.96 -15.58 5.40
CA CYS A 143 -3.91 -14.82 4.58
C CYS A 143 -5.10 -14.26 5.36
N ALA A 144 -5.75 -15.06 6.22
CA ALA A 144 -6.80 -14.55 7.11
C ALA A 144 -6.33 -13.38 7.98
N ASN A 145 -5.12 -13.49 8.55
CA ASN A 145 -4.57 -12.46 9.42
C ASN A 145 -4.21 -11.18 8.65
N TYR A 146 -3.67 -11.29 7.44
CA TYR A 146 -3.44 -10.15 6.54
C TYR A 146 -4.74 -9.45 6.17
N ARG A 147 -5.79 -10.20 5.79
CA ARG A 147 -7.09 -9.57 5.53
C ARG A 147 -7.63 -8.87 6.77
N LYS A 148 -7.52 -9.52 7.94
CA LYS A 148 -7.92 -8.93 9.22
C LYS A 148 -7.16 -7.63 9.54
N ALA A 149 -5.94 -7.47 9.03
CA ALA A 149 -5.09 -6.30 9.19
C ALA A 149 -5.34 -5.19 8.16
N GLY A 150 -6.33 -5.34 7.26
CA GLY A 150 -6.67 -4.30 6.29
C GLY A 150 -6.01 -4.43 4.92
N PHE A 151 -5.37 -5.57 4.63
CA PHE A 151 -4.76 -5.81 3.32
C PHE A 151 -5.81 -6.23 2.27
N ASP A 152 -5.63 -5.73 1.05
CA ASP A 152 -6.46 -6.02 -0.12
C ASP A 152 -5.83 -7.10 -1.01
N PHE A 153 -4.50 -7.17 -1.04
CA PHE A 153 -3.79 -8.21 -1.73
C PHE A 153 -2.54 -8.67 -0.99
N MET A 154 -2.06 -9.87 -1.29
CA MET A 154 -0.79 -10.35 -0.80
C MET A 154 -0.23 -11.47 -1.67
N THR A 155 1.01 -11.85 -1.41
CA THR A 155 1.58 -13.12 -1.85
C THR A 155 2.28 -13.81 -0.69
N ILE A 156 2.43 -15.13 -0.80
CA ILE A 156 3.32 -15.91 0.05
C ILE A 156 4.59 -16.19 -0.76
N THR A 157 5.74 -15.99 -0.13
CA THR A 157 7.05 -16.00 -0.79
C THR A 157 8.06 -16.81 0.03
N ASP A 158 7.64 -17.97 0.52
CA ASP A 158 8.50 -18.87 1.29
C ASP A 158 9.84 -19.15 0.57
N HIS A 159 10.92 -19.23 1.34
CA HIS A 159 12.26 -19.49 0.82
C HIS A 159 12.29 -20.74 -0.07
N ARG A 160 12.73 -20.58 -1.32
CA ARG A 160 12.97 -21.67 -2.28
C ARG A 160 11.73 -22.47 -2.68
N ARG A 161 10.53 -21.99 -2.37
CA ARG A 161 9.28 -22.77 -2.49
C ARG A 161 8.16 -21.94 -3.09
N PHE A 162 7.58 -22.44 -4.18
CA PHE A 162 6.46 -21.81 -4.86
C PHE A 162 5.09 -22.34 -4.42
N PHE A 163 4.99 -23.65 -4.16
CA PHE A 163 3.74 -24.31 -3.77
C PHE A 163 3.02 -23.71 -2.54
N PRO A 164 3.65 -23.05 -1.54
CA PRO A 164 2.92 -22.49 -0.40
C PRO A 164 1.92 -21.39 -0.79
N SER A 165 2.24 -20.60 -1.81
CA SER A 165 1.30 -19.62 -2.36
C SER A 165 0.10 -20.31 -3.04
N LEU A 166 0.33 -21.44 -3.72
CA LEU A 166 -0.73 -22.24 -4.33
C LEU A 166 -1.62 -22.91 -3.27
N GLU A 167 -1.03 -23.35 -2.15
CA GLU A 167 -1.77 -23.90 -1.00
C GLU A 167 -2.73 -22.86 -0.42
N ALA A 168 -2.29 -21.62 -0.21
CA ALA A 168 -3.16 -20.55 0.26
C ALA A 168 -4.28 -20.22 -0.76
N ILE A 169 -3.96 -20.16 -2.05
CA ILE A 169 -4.96 -19.93 -3.11
C ILE A 169 -6.00 -21.05 -3.12
N ASP A 170 -5.58 -22.31 -2.99
CA ASP A 170 -6.49 -23.47 -2.96
C ASP A 170 -7.40 -23.45 -1.73
N ALA A 171 -6.85 -23.13 -0.55
CA ALA A 171 -7.59 -23.05 0.71
C ALA A 171 -8.75 -22.04 0.67
N TYR A 172 -8.60 -20.95 -0.09
CA TYR A 172 -9.63 -19.91 -0.24
C TYR A 172 -10.44 -20.00 -1.54
N ARG A 173 -10.23 -21.02 -2.39
CA ARG A 173 -10.90 -21.12 -3.70
C ARG A 173 -12.44 -21.09 -3.58
N GLU A 174 -12.98 -21.81 -2.61
CA GLU A 174 -14.42 -21.94 -2.38
C GLU A 174 -14.92 -21.10 -1.19
N ILE A 175 -14.04 -20.33 -0.55
CA ILE A 175 -14.37 -19.45 0.57
C ILE A 175 -14.52 -18.02 0.04
N PRO A 176 -15.70 -17.38 0.16
CA PRO A 176 -15.88 -16.02 -0.31
C PRO A 176 -14.95 -15.04 0.42
N THR A 177 -14.09 -14.34 -0.30
CA THR A 177 -13.26 -13.25 0.23
C THR A 177 -12.96 -12.23 -0.87
N ALA A 178 -12.74 -10.99 -0.46
CA ALA A 178 -12.22 -9.91 -1.30
C ALA A 178 -10.68 -9.86 -1.33
N LEU A 179 -9.98 -10.53 -0.40
CA LEU A 179 -8.52 -10.60 -0.40
C LEU A 179 -8.03 -11.25 -1.70
N LYS A 180 -7.12 -10.58 -2.40
CA LYS A 180 -6.41 -11.15 -3.56
C LYS A 180 -5.15 -11.85 -3.11
N ILE A 181 -5.13 -13.17 -3.25
CA ILE A 181 -3.95 -13.98 -2.97
C ILE A 181 -3.29 -14.31 -4.31
N PHE A 182 -2.06 -13.84 -4.48
CA PHE A 182 -1.27 -14.08 -5.68
C PHE A 182 -0.24 -15.18 -5.45
N LYS A 183 0.20 -15.80 -6.55
CA LYS A 183 1.30 -16.75 -6.56
C LYS A 183 2.60 -16.03 -6.21
N GLY A 184 3.52 -16.73 -5.57
CA GLY A 184 4.86 -16.20 -5.37
C GLY A 184 5.80 -17.17 -4.70
N GLU A 185 7.04 -16.71 -4.61
CA GLU A 185 8.19 -17.37 -4.00
C GLU A 185 9.27 -16.33 -3.76
N GLU A 186 10.14 -16.59 -2.80
CA GLU A 186 11.45 -15.95 -2.77
C GLU A 186 12.49 -16.88 -3.40
N VAL A 187 13.17 -16.36 -4.41
CA VAL A 187 14.11 -17.07 -5.27
C VAL A 187 15.50 -17.03 -4.67
N HIS A 188 16.10 -18.21 -4.48
CA HIS A 188 17.48 -18.38 -4.03
C HIS A 188 18.23 -19.21 -5.06
N ALA A 189 18.75 -18.55 -6.09
CA ALA A 189 19.41 -19.24 -7.19
C ALA A 189 20.77 -19.83 -6.78
N PRO A 190 21.20 -20.98 -7.35
CA PRO A 190 22.51 -21.56 -7.05
C PRO A 190 23.65 -20.58 -7.32
N ASP A 191 24.62 -20.54 -6.41
CA ASP A 191 25.79 -19.63 -6.41
C ASP A 191 25.43 -18.12 -6.50
N ASN A 192 24.23 -17.75 -6.05
CA ASN A 192 23.73 -16.38 -5.99
C ASN A 192 23.19 -16.07 -4.59
N HIS A 193 23.76 -15.05 -3.94
CA HIS A 193 23.34 -14.59 -2.61
C HIS A 193 22.25 -13.51 -2.64
N VAL A 194 21.88 -13.01 -3.82
CA VAL A 194 20.86 -11.98 -3.98
C VAL A 194 19.49 -12.61 -3.83
N HIS A 195 18.69 -12.08 -2.91
CA HIS A 195 17.29 -12.46 -2.74
C HIS A 195 16.41 -11.73 -3.75
N ILE A 196 15.49 -12.46 -4.38
CA ILE A 196 14.63 -11.96 -5.45
C ILE A 196 13.21 -12.45 -5.20
N ILE A 197 12.23 -11.55 -5.28
CA ILE A 197 10.82 -11.94 -5.18
C ILE A 197 10.21 -12.08 -6.57
N ASN A 198 9.54 -13.20 -6.77
CA ASN A 198 8.64 -13.44 -7.87
C ASN A 198 7.21 -13.17 -7.39
N PHE A 199 6.68 -11.98 -7.68
CA PHE A 199 5.30 -11.64 -7.34
C PHE A 199 4.35 -11.94 -8.51
N ALA A 200 3.32 -12.74 -8.24
CA ALA A 200 2.22 -13.08 -9.14
C ALA A 200 2.63 -13.75 -10.48
N GLY A 201 3.85 -14.28 -10.57
CA GLY A 201 4.31 -15.04 -11.74
C GLY A 201 3.68 -16.44 -11.84
N ASP A 202 3.47 -16.90 -13.06
CA ASP A 202 2.91 -18.23 -13.35
C ASP A 202 3.95 -19.36 -13.37
N ILE A 203 5.23 -19.02 -13.29
CA ILE A 203 6.36 -19.95 -13.34
C ILE A 203 7.15 -19.83 -12.04
N SER A 204 7.49 -20.98 -11.43
CA SER A 204 8.48 -21.02 -10.34
C SER A 204 9.89 -21.01 -10.91
N VAL A 205 10.66 -19.98 -10.58
CA VAL A 205 12.08 -19.87 -10.88
C VAL A 205 12.88 -20.89 -10.07
N ASN A 206 12.52 -21.09 -8.79
CA ASN A 206 13.18 -22.10 -7.96
C ASN A 206 13.05 -23.50 -8.55
N GLU A 207 11.84 -23.89 -8.94
CA GLU A 207 11.60 -25.21 -9.53
C GLU A 207 12.30 -25.34 -10.91
N CYS A 208 12.43 -24.25 -11.68
CA CYS A 208 13.14 -24.29 -12.96
C CYS A 208 14.60 -24.75 -12.80
N PHE A 209 15.39 -24.14 -11.92
CA PHE A 209 16.78 -24.54 -11.73
C PHE A 209 16.94 -25.80 -10.86
N GLN A 210 15.95 -26.15 -10.03
CA GLN A 210 15.95 -27.43 -9.30
C GLN A 210 15.68 -28.62 -10.23
N ALA A 211 14.86 -28.43 -11.27
CA ALA A 211 14.54 -29.48 -12.24
C ALA A 211 15.70 -29.76 -13.21
N ASP A 212 16.44 -28.73 -13.60
CA ASP A 212 17.59 -28.85 -14.51
C ASP A 212 18.66 -27.80 -14.18
N GLU A 213 19.47 -28.12 -13.18
CA GLU A 213 20.55 -27.25 -12.69
C GLU A 213 21.66 -27.06 -13.75
N GLU A 214 21.92 -28.08 -14.57
CA GLU A 214 22.92 -28.00 -15.64
C GLU A 214 22.51 -26.96 -16.68
N THR A 215 21.27 -26.99 -17.16
CA THR A 215 20.75 -26.00 -18.10
C THR A 215 20.74 -24.60 -17.48
N TYR A 216 20.40 -24.46 -16.19
CA TYR A 216 20.50 -23.18 -15.48
C TYR A 216 21.92 -22.60 -15.55
N TYR A 217 22.96 -23.36 -15.16
CA TYR A 217 24.33 -22.87 -15.23
C TYR A 217 24.75 -22.55 -16.67
N GLN A 218 24.36 -23.36 -17.65
CA GLN A 218 24.65 -23.10 -19.06
C GLN A 218 24.04 -21.78 -19.53
N GLU A 219 22.75 -21.52 -19.24
CA GLU A 219 22.06 -20.27 -19.60
C GLU A 219 22.68 -19.06 -18.87
N VAL A 220 23.00 -19.17 -17.59
CA VAL A 220 23.66 -18.10 -16.82
C VAL A 220 25.05 -17.80 -17.36
N ARG A 221 25.88 -18.81 -17.67
CA ARG A 221 27.22 -18.62 -18.26
C ARG A 221 27.15 -17.98 -19.65
N GLN A 222 26.11 -18.27 -20.42
CA GLN A 222 25.88 -17.59 -21.71
C GLN A 222 25.57 -16.11 -21.52
N ILE A 223 24.73 -15.76 -20.53
CA ILE A 223 24.48 -14.36 -20.17
C ILE A 223 25.78 -13.71 -19.72
N GLU A 224 26.52 -14.34 -18.79
CA GLU A 224 27.79 -13.85 -18.23
C GLU A 224 28.84 -13.55 -19.31
N ALA A 225 28.98 -14.44 -20.30
CA ALA A 225 29.91 -14.28 -21.42
C ALA A 225 29.55 -13.10 -22.33
N ALA A 226 28.27 -12.71 -22.38
CA ALA A 226 27.78 -11.58 -23.17
C ALA A 226 27.76 -10.24 -22.40
N LEU A 227 28.03 -10.25 -21.08
CA LEU A 227 28.00 -9.02 -20.28
C LEU A 227 29.16 -8.08 -20.66
N PRO A 228 28.92 -6.76 -20.73
CA PRO A 228 29.98 -5.78 -20.86
C PRO A 228 30.88 -5.77 -19.61
N ASP A 229 31.91 -4.94 -19.58
CA ASP A 229 32.59 -4.62 -18.33
C ASP A 229 31.60 -3.93 -17.37
N LEU A 230 31.44 -4.50 -16.17
CA LEU A 230 30.50 -4.03 -15.14
C LEU A 230 31.21 -3.16 -14.08
N GLY A 231 32.53 -3.01 -14.17
CA GLY A 231 33.34 -2.32 -13.18
C GLY A 231 33.78 -3.22 -12.01
N GLU A 232 34.64 -2.64 -11.16
CA GLU A 232 35.21 -3.33 -10.00
C GLU A 232 34.15 -3.62 -8.93
N GLY A 233 34.24 -4.79 -8.29
CA GLY A 233 33.36 -5.18 -7.18
C GLY A 233 32.01 -5.77 -7.58
N VAL A 234 31.74 -5.94 -8.89
CA VAL A 234 30.57 -6.64 -9.41
C VAL A 234 30.94 -8.06 -9.81
N ASP A 235 30.41 -9.05 -9.09
CA ASP A 235 30.53 -10.45 -9.49
C ASP A 235 29.68 -10.71 -10.75
N ARG A 236 30.34 -11.09 -11.84
CA ARG A 236 29.70 -11.26 -13.16
C ARG A 236 28.72 -12.43 -13.20
N PHE A 237 29.03 -13.52 -12.48
CA PHE A 237 28.16 -14.69 -12.43
C PHE A 237 26.89 -14.35 -11.65
N VAL A 238 27.03 -13.74 -10.47
CA VAL A 238 25.89 -13.31 -9.64
C VAL A 238 25.00 -12.34 -10.43
N TYR A 239 25.58 -11.37 -11.14
CA TYR A 239 24.82 -10.44 -11.99
C TYR A 239 24.05 -11.19 -13.09
N ALA A 240 24.70 -12.12 -13.79
CA ALA A 240 24.09 -12.93 -14.85
C ALA A 240 22.94 -13.79 -14.31
N SER A 241 23.13 -14.37 -13.13
CA SER A 241 22.13 -15.15 -12.39
C SER A 241 20.92 -14.29 -12.01
N CYS A 242 21.12 -13.10 -11.43
CA CYS A 242 20.03 -12.16 -11.15
C CYS A 242 19.23 -11.83 -12.42
N LYS A 243 19.94 -11.49 -13.51
CA LYS A 243 19.31 -11.21 -14.80
C LYS A 243 18.47 -12.40 -15.29
N TRP A 244 19.01 -13.62 -15.21
CA TRP A 244 18.29 -14.84 -15.57
C TRP A 244 17.02 -15.00 -14.75
N CYS A 245 17.09 -14.86 -13.42
CA CYS A 245 15.93 -14.97 -12.53
C CYS A 245 14.85 -13.93 -12.90
N TYR A 246 15.23 -12.66 -13.04
CA TYR A 246 14.27 -11.60 -13.40
C TYR A 246 13.62 -11.85 -14.76
N ASP A 247 14.38 -12.31 -15.76
CA ASP A 247 13.82 -12.62 -17.08
C ASP A 247 12.86 -13.83 -17.03
N LYS A 248 13.15 -14.85 -16.22
CA LYS A 248 12.23 -15.98 -16.01
C LYS A 248 10.95 -15.54 -15.31
N ILE A 249 11.02 -14.67 -14.29
CA ILE A 249 9.84 -14.08 -13.62
C ILE A 249 8.97 -13.36 -14.64
N ARG A 250 9.56 -12.49 -15.47
CA ARG A 250 8.85 -11.75 -16.53
C ARG A 250 8.23 -12.68 -17.56
N SER A 251 8.91 -13.77 -17.92
CA SER A 251 8.37 -14.77 -18.86
C SER A 251 7.12 -15.48 -18.32
N GLY A 252 6.99 -15.56 -16.99
CA GLY A 252 5.79 -16.02 -16.30
C GLY A 252 4.75 -14.92 -16.03
N GLY A 253 4.95 -13.71 -16.55
CA GLY A 253 4.05 -12.57 -16.33
C GLY A 253 4.11 -11.98 -14.91
N GLY A 254 5.11 -12.36 -14.11
CA GLY A 254 5.29 -11.86 -12.75
C GLY A 254 6.03 -10.52 -12.70
N LEU A 255 6.01 -9.91 -11.51
CA LEU A 255 6.78 -8.73 -11.16
C LEU A 255 8.07 -9.17 -10.46
N ALA A 256 9.21 -8.81 -11.05
CA ALA A 256 10.53 -9.09 -10.50
C ALA A 256 10.95 -8.02 -9.48
N ILE A 257 11.03 -8.37 -8.20
CA ILE A 257 11.37 -7.44 -7.12
C ILE A 257 12.79 -7.73 -6.62
N TYR A 258 13.61 -6.67 -6.52
CA TYR A 258 14.92 -6.77 -5.86
C TYR A 258 14.77 -6.58 -4.36
N ALA A 259 15.03 -7.65 -3.60
CA ALA A 259 14.79 -7.72 -2.16
C ALA A 259 16.01 -7.29 -1.34
N HIS A 260 15.74 -6.45 -0.35
CA HIS A 260 16.57 -6.05 0.78
C HIS A 260 18.10 -6.27 0.71
N PRO A 261 18.83 -5.60 -0.21
CA PRO A 261 20.30 -5.69 -0.29
C PRO A 261 21.05 -5.31 1.00
N HIS A 262 20.46 -4.45 1.82
CA HIS A 262 21.05 -3.97 3.07
C HIS A 262 20.66 -4.84 4.28
N TRP A 263 20.04 -6.01 4.06
CA TRP A 263 19.90 -7.00 5.12
C TRP A 263 21.26 -7.41 5.64
N ARG A 264 21.38 -7.47 6.96
CA ARG A 264 22.65 -7.64 7.65
C ARG A 264 22.72 -8.99 8.33
N ASN A 265 23.62 -9.82 7.81
CA ASN A 265 24.03 -11.09 8.40
C ASN A 265 25.56 -11.07 8.54
N ASP A 266 26.05 -10.60 9.70
CA ASP A 266 27.41 -10.12 9.96
C ASP A 266 27.86 -8.91 9.09
N VAL A 267 27.60 -8.96 7.78
CA VAL A 267 27.79 -7.89 6.79
C VAL A 267 26.50 -7.67 5.98
N TYR A 268 26.46 -6.64 5.14
CA TYR A 268 25.35 -6.43 4.21
C TYR A 268 25.30 -7.54 3.15
N ASN A 269 24.08 -7.99 2.82
CA ASN A 269 23.86 -9.12 1.94
C ASN A 269 24.43 -8.89 0.54
N VAL A 270 24.20 -7.70 -0.04
CA VAL A 270 24.64 -7.37 -1.40
C VAL A 270 25.56 -6.16 -1.38
N SER A 271 26.67 -6.22 -2.13
CA SER A 271 27.62 -5.09 -2.22
C SER A 271 27.00 -3.87 -2.91
N ASP A 272 27.45 -2.67 -2.53
CA ASP A 272 27.02 -1.42 -3.19
C ASP A 272 27.31 -1.42 -4.69
N ALA A 273 28.45 -2.01 -5.12
CA ALA A 273 28.81 -2.12 -6.52
C ALA A 273 27.80 -2.97 -7.30
N MET A 274 27.41 -4.13 -6.76
CA MET A 274 26.36 -4.98 -7.35
C MET A 274 25.02 -4.25 -7.39
N SER A 275 24.58 -3.67 -6.26
CA SER A 275 23.34 -2.91 -6.17
C SER A 275 23.29 -1.78 -7.22
N ARG A 276 24.37 -0.98 -7.32
CA ARG A 276 24.49 0.10 -8.32
C ARG A 276 24.38 -0.43 -9.74
N ALA A 277 25.07 -1.52 -10.07
CA ALA A 277 25.02 -2.13 -11.38
C ALA A 277 23.60 -2.59 -11.74
N GLN A 278 22.86 -3.20 -10.81
CA GLN A 278 21.48 -3.63 -11.05
C GLN A 278 20.53 -2.45 -11.32
N PHE A 279 20.67 -1.35 -10.57
CA PHE A 279 19.88 -0.13 -10.76
C PHE A 279 20.19 0.57 -12.10
N GLN A 280 21.47 0.77 -12.40
CA GLN A 280 21.92 1.45 -13.64
C GLN A 280 21.46 0.71 -14.89
N ASN A 281 21.42 -0.63 -14.83
CA ASN A 281 21.00 -1.49 -15.94
C ASN A 281 19.53 -1.91 -15.88
N ARG A 282 18.77 -1.46 -14.87
CA ARG A 282 17.34 -1.75 -14.67
C ARG A 282 17.00 -3.24 -14.78
N LEU A 283 17.74 -4.08 -14.04
CA LEU A 283 17.58 -5.52 -14.14
C LEU A 283 16.24 -6.04 -13.59
N PHE A 284 15.69 -5.36 -12.58
CA PHE A 284 14.45 -5.68 -11.88
C PHE A 284 13.33 -4.69 -12.24
N ASP A 285 12.08 -5.03 -11.91
CA ASP A 285 10.91 -4.18 -12.22
C ASP A 285 10.64 -3.15 -11.12
N CYS A 286 10.84 -3.52 -9.86
CA CYS A 286 10.76 -2.61 -8.72
C CYS A 286 11.73 -3.00 -7.60
N PHE A 287 11.99 -2.04 -6.72
CA PHE A 287 12.85 -2.19 -5.57
C PHE A 287 12.04 -2.32 -4.28
N GLU A 288 12.34 -3.33 -3.47
CA GLU A 288 11.84 -3.42 -2.10
C GLU A 288 12.58 -2.39 -1.24
N LEU A 289 12.04 -1.18 -1.18
CA LEU A 289 12.66 -0.05 -0.51
C LEU A 289 12.69 -0.23 1.01
N LEU A 290 11.66 -0.85 1.56
CA LEU A 290 11.50 -1.08 2.99
C LEU A 290 11.09 -2.53 3.18
N ASN A 291 11.76 -3.24 4.09
CA ASN A 291 11.39 -4.61 4.47
C ASN A 291 11.36 -4.80 6.00
N GLY A 292 11.05 -6.01 6.49
CA GLY A 292 11.01 -6.38 7.91
C GLY A 292 12.31 -6.24 8.72
N MET A 293 13.32 -5.55 8.20
CA MET A 293 14.59 -5.23 8.87
C MET A 293 14.47 -4.15 9.95
N GLU A 294 15.56 -4.00 10.70
CA GLU A 294 15.73 -2.88 11.62
C GLU A 294 15.80 -1.52 10.89
N ALA A 295 15.41 -0.46 11.59
CA ALA A 295 15.43 0.92 11.09
C ALA A 295 16.77 1.35 10.49
N ARG A 296 17.89 0.82 11.00
CA ARG A 296 19.22 1.12 10.45
C ARG A 296 19.35 0.67 8.98
N SER A 297 18.91 -0.54 8.65
CA SER A 297 19.03 -1.08 7.30
C SER A 297 18.05 -0.41 6.35
N ASN A 298 16.81 -0.19 6.78
CA ASN A 298 15.81 0.57 6.02
C ASN A 298 16.25 2.03 5.77
N ASN A 299 16.92 2.67 6.74
CA ASN A 299 17.49 4.01 6.56
C ASN A 299 18.59 4.03 5.50
N LEU A 300 19.50 3.05 5.52
CA LEU A 300 20.56 2.97 4.51
C LEU A 300 19.98 2.67 3.12
N GLN A 301 19.00 1.78 3.05
CA GLN A 301 18.30 1.44 1.82
C GLN A 301 17.56 2.66 1.22
N THR A 302 16.90 3.44 2.05
CA THR A 302 16.27 4.70 1.65
C THR A 302 17.30 5.71 1.16
N ALA A 303 18.42 5.87 1.88
CA ALA A 303 19.50 6.79 1.48
C ALA A 303 20.13 6.38 0.14
N PHE A 304 20.39 5.08 -0.04
CA PHE A 304 20.91 4.52 -1.29
C PHE A 304 19.95 4.77 -2.45
N TYR A 305 18.66 4.51 -2.26
CA TYR A 305 17.63 4.78 -3.27
C TYR A 305 17.58 6.25 -3.68
N GLN A 306 17.64 7.18 -2.72
CA GLN A 306 17.66 8.61 -3.03
C GLN A 306 18.91 9.01 -3.81
N GLN A 307 20.07 8.44 -3.49
CA GLN A 307 21.29 8.65 -4.26
C GLN A 307 21.13 8.13 -5.70
N MET A 308 20.60 6.92 -5.90
CA MET A 308 20.35 6.38 -7.24
C MET A 308 19.36 7.22 -8.04
N ARG A 309 18.31 7.76 -7.41
CA ARG A 309 17.39 8.71 -8.08
C ARG A 309 18.09 9.98 -8.53
N ALA A 310 18.93 10.57 -7.67
CA ALA A 310 19.69 11.78 -7.99
C ALA A 310 20.68 11.56 -9.14
N GLU A 311 21.18 10.33 -9.29
CA GLU A 311 22.02 9.88 -10.40
C GLU A 311 21.24 9.45 -11.65
N GLY A 312 19.92 9.64 -11.69
CA GLY A 312 19.07 9.33 -12.85
C GLY A 312 18.59 7.87 -12.96
N CYS A 313 18.85 7.05 -11.94
CA CYS A 313 18.45 5.65 -11.86
C CYS A 313 17.18 5.46 -11.00
N ALA A 314 16.15 6.28 -11.24
CA ALA A 314 14.87 6.11 -10.58
C ALA A 314 14.18 4.82 -11.03
N VAL A 315 13.70 4.04 -10.05
CA VAL A 315 12.98 2.78 -10.24
C VAL A 315 11.73 2.80 -9.34
N PRO A 316 10.66 2.09 -9.69
CA PRO A 316 9.51 1.94 -8.81
C PRO A 316 9.86 1.28 -7.48
N VAL A 317 9.09 1.58 -6.43
CA VAL A 317 9.34 1.07 -5.08
C VAL A 317 8.11 0.39 -4.48
N VAL A 318 8.39 -0.61 -3.65
CA VAL A 318 7.42 -1.30 -2.79
C VAL A 318 7.98 -1.39 -1.37
N GLY A 319 7.09 -1.55 -0.40
CA GLY A 319 7.41 -1.94 0.97
C GLY A 319 6.77 -3.29 1.28
N SER A 320 7.45 -4.14 2.03
CA SER A 320 6.92 -5.46 2.38
C SER A 320 7.35 -5.84 3.79
N SER A 321 6.59 -6.68 4.47
CA SER A 321 6.86 -6.95 5.89
C SER A 321 8.01 -7.90 6.12
N ASP A 322 8.35 -8.74 5.12
CA ASP A 322 9.24 -9.89 5.31
C ASP A 322 8.81 -10.69 6.57
N SER A 323 7.49 -10.85 6.71
CA SER A 323 6.91 -11.37 7.94
C SER A 323 7.14 -12.87 8.05
N HIS A 324 7.72 -13.27 9.18
CA HIS A 324 7.90 -14.67 9.58
C HIS A 324 6.87 -15.09 10.64
N GLY A 325 5.81 -14.31 10.79
CA GLY A 325 4.66 -14.66 11.60
C GLY A 325 3.76 -13.48 11.91
N THR A 326 2.52 -13.80 12.22
CA THR A 326 1.39 -12.88 12.32
C THR A 326 0.80 -12.81 13.74
N VAL A 327 1.28 -13.66 14.65
CA VAL A 327 0.83 -13.74 16.05
C VAL A 327 1.97 -13.36 17.00
N ASN A 328 1.79 -12.28 17.76
CA ASN A 328 2.80 -11.74 18.70
C ASN A 328 4.16 -11.51 18.02
N ARG A 329 4.12 -11.05 16.76
CA ARG A 329 5.27 -10.69 15.95
C ARG A 329 5.09 -9.27 15.49
N ASP A 330 6.09 -8.45 15.79
CA ASP A 330 5.92 -7.02 15.61
C ASP A 330 6.01 -6.60 14.13
N ASN A 331 6.85 -7.26 13.32
CA ASN A 331 7.12 -6.85 11.93
C ASN A 331 5.94 -7.02 10.95
N PHE A 332 4.96 -7.88 11.23
CA PHE A 332 3.82 -8.21 10.36
C PHE A 332 3.03 -6.98 9.85
N GLN A 333 2.94 -5.90 10.61
CA GLN A 333 2.22 -4.68 10.22
C GLN A 333 3.11 -3.45 10.11
N TRP A 334 4.41 -3.63 10.27
CA TRP A 334 5.31 -2.49 10.24
C TRP A 334 5.53 -1.99 8.82
N LEU A 335 5.38 -2.84 7.81
CA LEU A 335 5.70 -2.48 6.44
C LEU A 335 4.75 -3.10 5.42
N GLU A 336 4.41 -2.29 4.43
CA GLU A 336 3.42 -2.63 3.41
C GLU A 336 3.56 -1.70 2.20
N THR A 337 2.78 -1.98 1.16
CA THR A 337 2.66 -1.15 -0.03
C THR A 337 1.23 -0.64 -0.19
N VAL A 338 1.06 0.62 -0.58
CA VAL A 338 -0.19 1.11 -1.17
C VAL A 338 0.04 1.29 -2.68
N VAL A 339 -0.81 0.65 -3.50
CA VAL A 339 -0.80 0.76 -4.97
C VAL A 339 -2.05 1.47 -5.44
N PHE A 340 -1.93 2.36 -6.43
CA PHE A 340 -3.06 3.04 -7.06
C PHE A 340 -3.36 2.41 -8.44
N ALA A 341 -4.34 1.51 -8.49
CA ALA A 341 -4.62 0.68 -9.66
C ALA A 341 -6.07 0.81 -10.17
N PRO A 342 -6.33 0.64 -11.48
CA PRO A 342 -7.70 0.64 -12.01
C PRO A 342 -8.60 -0.45 -11.43
N SER A 343 -8.03 -1.63 -11.15
CA SER A 343 -8.70 -2.74 -10.48
C SER A 343 -7.73 -3.49 -9.56
N ASP A 344 -8.26 -4.49 -8.86
CA ASP A 344 -7.54 -5.45 -8.03
C ASP A 344 -7.07 -6.69 -8.82
N SER A 345 -7.06 -6.61 -10.16
CA SER A 345 -6.49 -7.65 -11.02
C SER A 345 -4.96 -7.69 -10.92
N ARG A 346 -4.38 -8.86 -11.21
CA ARG A 346 -2.94 -9.06 -11.27
C ARG A 346 -2.28 -8.04 -12.19
N GLU A 347 -2.79 -7.91 -13.40
CA GLU A 347 -2.21 -7.08 -14.46
C GLU A 347 -2.23 -5.60 -14.06
N ASP A 348 -3.35 -5.12 -13.51
CA ASP A 348 -3.47 -3.72 -13.10
C ASP A 348 -2.57 -3.38 -11.90
N ILE A 349 -2.41 -4.29 -10.94
CA ILE A 349 -1.49 -4.08 -9.80
C ILE A 349 -0.04 -4.02 -10.29
N ILE A 350 0.39 -5.00 -11.11
CA ILE A 350 1.75 -5.08 -11.64
C ILE A 350 2.07 -3.83 -12.47
N GLU A 351 1.21 -3.46 -13.41
CA GLU A 351 1.46 -2.31 -14.29
C GLU A 351 1.40 -0.98 -13.52
N SER A 352 0.57 -0.88 -12.48
CA SER A 352 0.55 0.32 -11.62
C SER A 352 1.82 0.46 -10.80
N ILE A 353 2.35 -0.63 -10.23
CA ILE A 353 3.65 -0.62 -9.56
C ILE A 353 4.75 -0.24 -10.55
N LYS A 354 4.82 -0.87 -11.73
CA LYS A 354 5.83 -0.55 -12.75
C LYS A 354 5.77 0.89 -13.24
N ALA A 355 4.58 1.49 -13.23
CA ALA A 355 4.36 2.90 -13.54
C ALA A 355 4.71 3.86 -12.38
N GLY A 356 5.24 3.36 -11.26
CA GLY A 356 5.59 4.15 -10.08
C GLY A 356 4.38 4.61 -9.25
N ARG A 357 3.19 4.04 -9.47
CA ARG A 357 1.95 4.38 -8.75
C ARG A 357 1.83 3.62 -7.44
N SER A 358 2.89 3.62 -6.66
CA SER A 358 2.96 2.92 -5.38
C SER A 358 3.74 3.73 -4.34
N THR A 359 3.41 3.48 -3.08
CA THR A 359 4.17 3.98 -1.92
C THR A 359 4.54 2.83 -1.00
N ALA A 360 5.79 2.78 -0.58
CA ALA A 360 6.26 1.92 0.50
C ALA A 360 5.97 2.58 1.85
N LEU A 361 5.41 1.83 2.80
CA LEU A 361 5.04 2.31 4.13
C LEU A 361 5.92 1.68 5.21
N GLU A 362 6.20 2.45 6.25
CA GLU A 362 6.89 1.98 7.46
C GLU A 362 6.21 2.55 8.72
N GLN A 363 5.94 1.71 9.70
CA GLN A 363 5.36 2.07 10.99
C GLN A 363 5.99 1.23 12.10
N TYR A 364 6.97 1.80 12.81
CA TYR A 364 7.47 1.20 14.04
C TYR A 364 6.53 1.46 15.23
N PRO A 365 6.60 0.64 16.30
CA PRO A 365 5.75 0.80 17.45
C PRO A 365 5.87 2.21 18.04
N GLN A 366 4.73 2.85 18.30
CA GLN A 366 4.63 4.20 18.88
C GLN A 366 5.13 5.34 17.98
N GLU A 367 5.48 5.06 16.72
CA GLU A 367 5.84 6.09 15.75
C GLU A 367 4.68 6.45 14.82
N TYR A 368 4.77 7.64 14.23
CA TYR A 368 3.91 8.03 13.12
C TYR A 368 4.31 7.24 11.86
N GLN A 369 3.31 6.76 11.12
CA GLN A 369 3.54 6.01 9.89
C GLN A 369 4.19 6.89 8.83
N ARG A 370 5.22 6.37 8.17
CA ARG A 370 5.99 7.05 7.14
C ARG A 370 5.68 6.44 5.78
N ALA A 371 5.61 7.28 4.76
CA ALA A 371 5.35 6.88 3.39
C ALA A 371 6.48 7.36 2.46
N PHE A 372 6.90 6.47 1.56
CA PHE A 372 8.02 6.68 0.66
C PHE A 372 7.61 6.37 -0.78
N GLY A 373 8.02 7.23 -1.71
CA GLY A 373 7.64 7.15 -3.12
C GLY A 373 7.71 8.53 -3.77
N ASP A 374 7.08 8.70 -4.91
CA ASP A 374 6.94 10.03 -5.50
C ASP A 374 6.00 10.91 -4.66
N TYR A 375 6.38 12.18 -4.51
CA TYR A 375 5.72 13.13 -3.62
C TYR A 375 4.19 13.19 -3.80
N ARG A 376 3.73 13.12 -5.04
CA ARG A 376 2.30 13.10 -5.39
C ARG A 376 1.56 11.93 -4.73
N TYR A 377 2.10 10.72 -4.81
CA TYR A 377 1.50 9.52 -4.25
C TYR A 377 1.64 9.50 -2.72
N VAL A 378 2.76 9.99 -2.17
CA VAL A 378 2.95 10.14 -0.72
C VAL A 378 1.89 11.05 -0.11
N MET A 379 1.64 12.22 -0.71
CA MET A 379 0.59 13.15 -0.24
C MET A 379 -0.79 12.49 -0.19
N TYR A 380 -1.14 11.71 -1.22
CA TYR A 380 -2.43 11.03 -1.27
C TYR A 380 -2.49 9.85 -0.28
N THR A 381 -1.43 9.05 -0.16
CA THR A 381 -1.37 7.95 0.81
C THR A 381 -1.52 8.44 2.24
N LEU A 382 -0.88 9.55 2.64
CA LEU A 382 -1.02 10.10 3.99
C LEU A 382 -2.47 10.48 4.32
N PHE A 383 -3.18 11.13 3.38
CA PHE A 383 -4.61 11.37 3.54
C PHE A 383 -5.40 10.06 3.69
N LEU A 384 -5.11 9.06 2.86
CA LEU A 384 -5.83 7.79 2.93
C LEU A 384 -5.61 7.07 4.27
N LEU A 385 -4.39 7.08 4.79
CA LEU A 385 -4.04 6.49 6.09
C LEU A 385 -4.80 7.15 7.24
N GLU A 386 -5.07 8.45 7.14
CA GLU A 386 -5.78 9.18 8.20
C GLU A 386 -7.31 9.17 8.03
N ASP A 387 -7.82 9.19 6.79
CA ASP A 387 -9.22 9.51 6.49
C ASP A 387 -10.00 8.44 5.73
N TYR A 388 -9.35 7.41 5.19
CA TYR A 388 -9.99 6.32 4.44
C TYR A 388 -9.72 4.94 5.06
N PHE A 389 -8.45 4.56 5.19
CA PHE A 389 -8.04 3.24 5.66
C PHE A 389 -8.55 2.86 7.05
N PRO A 390 -8.69 3.78 8.03
CA PRO A 390 -9.21 3.38 9.33
C PRO A 390 -10.58 2.71 9.28
N ARG A 391 -11.48 3.17 8.39
CA ARG A 391 -12.81 2.56 8.22
C ARG A 391 -12.78 1.34 7.30
N HIS A 392 -11.90 1.37 6.29
CA HIS A 392 -11.62 0.21 5.46
C HIS A 392 -11.16 -0.99 6.30
N ASP A 393 -10.19 -0.77 7.18
CA ASP A 393 -9.56 -1.81 7.99
C ASP A 393 -10.56 -2.45 8.97
N GLU A 394 -11.51 -1.69 9.53
CA GLU A 394 -12.61 -2.25 10.33
C GLU A 394 -13.49 -3.22 9.53
N LEU A 395 -13.74 -2.93 8.25
CA LEU A 395 -14.52 -3.81 7.38
C LEU A 395 -13.73 -5.08 7.05
N CYS A 396 -12.43 -4.94 6.81
CA CYS A 396 -11.53 -6.05 6.54
C CYS A 396 -11.28 -6.92 7.77
N TYR A 397 -11.29 -6.33 8.97
CA TYR A 397 -11.13 -7.02 10.24
C TYR A 397 -12.17 -8.14 10.42
N GLU A 398 -13.45 -7.82 10.21
CA GLU A 398 -14.53 -8.81 10.32
C GLU A 398 -14.42 -9.89 9.24
N GLU A 399 -14.04 -9.52 8.03
CA GLU A 399 -13.81 -10.47 6.95
C GLU A 399 -12.68 -11.46 7.29
N GLY A 400 -11.50 -10.96 7.67
CA GLY A 400 -10.37 -11.81 8.03
C GLY A 400 -10.63 -12.70 9.25
N ARG A 401 -11.41 -12.22 10.23
CA ARG A 401 -11.86 -13.06 11.37
C ARG A 401 -12.71 -14.24 10.88
N LEU A 402 -13.71 -13.97 10.03
CA LEU A 402 -14.59 -15.02 9.49
C LEU A 402 -13.87 -15.94 8.51
N MET A 403 -12.88 -15.44 7.75
CA MET A 403 -12.03 -16.27 6.89
C MET A 403 -11.37 -17.40 7.68
N LYS A 404 -10.90 -17.12 8.90
CA LYS A 404 -10.28 -18.13 9.77
C LYS A 404 -11.30 -19.15 10.29
N GLU A 405 -12.51 -18.71 10.64
CA GLU A 405 -13.59 -19.60 11.09
C GLU A 405 -14.08 -20.51 9.95
N ALA A 406 -14.20 -19.96 8.73
CA ALA A 406 -14.55 -20.69 7.52
C ALA A 406 -13.54 -21.80 7.20
N LEU A 407 -12.23 -21.53 7.33
CA LEU A 407 -11.17 -22.55 7.16
C LEU A 407 -11.33 -23.73 8.14
N LEU A 408 -11.85 -23.48 9.34
CA LEU A 408 -12.11 -24.51 10.34
C LEU A 408 -13.44 -25.26 10.11
N GLY A 409 -14.13 -24.98 9.00
CA GLY A 409 -15.36 -25.67 8.60
C GLY A 409 -16.65 -25.02 9.09
N ASP A 410 -16.60 -23.79 9.62
CA ASP A 410 -17.81 -23.06 10.03
C ASP A 410 -18.62 -22.59 8.81
N LYS A 411 -19.75 -23.26 8.57
CA LYS A 411 -20.65 -22.95 7.45
C LYS A 411 -21.37 -21.61 7.60
N GLU A 412 -21.60 -21.16 8.83
CA GLU A 412 -22.19 -19.85 9.07
C GLU A 412 -21.20 -18.75 8.76
N ALA A 413 -19.91 -18.94 9.07
CA ALA A 413 -18.86 -18.01 8.67
C ALA A 413 -18.78 -17.85 7.14
N VAL A 414 -18.87 -18.96 6.39
CA VAL A 414 -18.94 -18.93 4.92
C VAL A 414 -20.15 -18.13 4.41
N ARG A 415 -21.33 -18.35 5.01
CA ARG A 415 -22.57 -17.61 4.67
C ARG A 415 -22.41 -16.12 4.90
N LEU A 416 -21.88 -15.73 6.07
CA LEU A 416 -21.66 -14.33 6.43
C LEU A 416 -20.61 -13.66 5.53
N LEU A 417 -19.52 -14.35 5.20
CA LEU A 417 -18.50 -13.85 4.26
C LEU A 417 -19.10 -13.48 2.90
N ALA A 418 -19.99 -14.31 2.36
CA ALA A 418 -20.67 -14.02 1.10
C ALA A 418 -21.49 -12.71 1.14
N GLU A 419 -22.01 -12.34 2.32
CA GLU A 419 -22.77 -11.10 2.52
C GLU A 419 -21.86 -9.87 2.73
N ILE A 420 -20.66 -10.05 3.29
CA ILE A 420 -19.83 -8.93 3.73
C ILE A 420 -18.58 -8.64 2.88
N LYS A 421 -18.10 -9.58 2.07
CA LYS A 421 -16.81 -9.47 1.36
C LYS A 421 -16.65 -8.18 0.54
N ASP A 422 -17.74 -7.69 -0.07
CA ASP A 422 -17.70 -6.51 -0.95
C ASP A 422 -17.92 -5.18 -0.21
N ARG A 423 -18.04 -5.19 1.14
CA ARG A 423 -18.31 -3.97 1.93
C ARG A 423 -17.18 -2.93 1.84
N ALA A 424 -15.91 -3.38 1.82
CA ALA A 424 -14.77 -2.48 1.68
C ALA A 424 -14.79 -1.79 0.30
N ALA A 425 -15.05 -2.53 -0.77
CA ALA A 425 -15.20 -1.98 -2.12
C ALA A 425 -16.40 -1.04 -2.24
N ALA A 426 -17.54 -1.38 -1.63
CA ALA A 426 -18.71 -0.51 -1.57
C ALA A 426 -18.44 0.79 -0.79
N TYR A 427 -17.63 0.72 0.27
CA TYR A 427 -17.20 1.92 1.00
C TYR A 427 -16.32 2.84 0.15
N LEU A 428 -15.38 2.29 -0.62
CA LEU A 428 -14.58 3.07 -1.58
C LEU A 428 -15.47 3.74 -2.64
N ASP A 429 -16.49 3.04 -3.16
CA ASP A 429 -17.41 3.63 -4.14
C ASP A 429 -18.18 4.82 -3.56
N ARG A 430 -18.67 4.70 -2.31
CA ARG A 430 -19.25 5.84 -1.57
C ARG A 430 -18.26 6.98 -1.40
N CYS A 431 -16.98 6.68 -1.13
CA CYS A 431 -15.94 7.70 -1.02
C CYS A 431 -15.75 8.50 -2.32
N TYR A 432 -16.05 7.92 -3.49
CA TYR A 432 -16.01 8.63 -4.78
C TYR A 432 -17.34 9.31 -5.16
N ARG A 433 -18.48 8.72 -4.79
CA ARG A 433 -19.79 9.07 -5.35
C ARG A 433 -20.79 9.71 -4.38
N GLY A 434 -20.55 9.66 -3.07
CA GLY A 434 -21.47 10.14 -2.04
C GLY A 434 -22.38 9.06 -1.50
#